data_AF-A0A7J6HNR0-F1
#
_entry.id   AF-A0A7J6HNR0-F1
#
_cell.length_a   1.000
_cell.length_b   1.000
_cell.length_c   1.000
_cell.angle_alpha   90.00
_cell.angle_beta   90.00
_cell.angle_gamma   90.00
#
_symmetry.space_group_name_H-M   'P 1'
#
loop_
_entity.id
_entity.type
_entity.pdbx_description
1 polymer ?
#
loop_
_entity_poly.entity_id
_entity_poly.type
_entity_poly.pdbx_seq_one_letter_code
_entity_poly.pdbx_strand_id
1 'polypeptide(L)'
;MSSTSPDSFMNLSTSLTSLDLSETHLQGKLPENVLTLPNLQQLDLSHNWDLTASFPQYNWSSPLKVLNLSESGVVIDPNLCTKFKYLQVISLSQSNFNSVQVLSPTFLDNCTQITSLDLSRNHFEGYIACGFSSIAFDILEVI
;
A
#
# COMPACT_ATOMS: atom_id res chain seq x y z
N MET A 1 -12.41 19.59 14.13
CA MET A 1 -12.21 18.89 12.85
C MET A 1 -12.89 17.54 12.98
N SER A 2 -13.78 17.18 12.05
CA SER A 2 -14.52 15.91 12.09
C SER A 2 -13.64 14.81 11.51
N SER A 3 -13.36 13.75 12.26
CA SER A 3 -12.77 12.53 11.72
C SER A 3 -13.84 11.69 11.04
N THR A 4 -13.49 11.07 9.91
CA THR A 4 -14.38 10.18 9.17
C THR A 4 -14.13 8.75 9.65
N SER A 5 -15.17 8.07 10.14
CA SER A 5 -15.02 6.64 10.50
C SER A 5 -14.94 5.77 9.23
N PRO A 6 -13.96 4.85 9.16
CA PRO A 6 -13.85 3.88 8.08
C PRO A 6 -15.07 2.95 7.92
N ASP A 7 -15.91 2.84 8.95
CA ASP A 7 -17.15 2.04 8.91
C ASP A 7 -18.11 2.47 7.80
N SER A 8 -18.02 3.74 7.38
CA SER A 8 -18.81 4.29 6.27
C SER A 8 -18.55 3.59 4.94
N PHE A 9 -17.44 2.85 4.81
CA PHE A 9 -17.02 2.15 3.60
C PHE A 9 -17.31 0.63 3.62
N MET A 10 -18.02 0.14 4.64
CA MET A 10 -18.38 -1.29 4.72
C MET A 10 -19.30 -1.75 3.57
N ASN A 11 -20.08 -0.85 2.97
CA ASN A 11 -21.09 -1.16 1.94
C ASN A 11 -20.80 -0.50 0.59
N LEU A 12 -19.51 -0.38 0.23
CA LEU A 12 -19.12 0.11 -1.09
C LEU A 12 -19.61 -0.84 -2.21
N SER A 13 -20.03 -0.24 -3.33
CA SER A 13 -20.52 -1.01 -4.48
C SER A 13 -19.45 -1.94 -5.03
N THR A 14 -19.83 -3.19 -5.30
CA THR A 14 -18.95 -4.17 -5.96
C THR A 14 -18.61 -3.79 -7.40
N SER A 15 -19.32 -2.82 -8.00
CA SER A 15 -19.03 -2.28 -9.33
C SER A 15 -17.92 -1.23 -9.34
N LEU A 16 -17.43 -0.78 -8.17
CA LEU A 16 -16.39 0.24 -8.09
C LEU A 16 -15.10 -0.24 -8.75
N THR A 17 -14.55 0.62 -9.60
CA THR A 17 -13.28 0.39 -10.30
C THR A 17 -12.18 1.33 -9.82
N SER A 18 -12.54 2.45 -9.21
CA SER A 18 -11.63 3.44 -8.65
C SER A 18 -12.21 3.98 -7.35
N LEU A 19 -11.37 4.09 -6.33
CA LEU A 19 -11.72 4.67 -5.04
C LEU A 19 -10.59 5.59 -4.60
N ASP A 20 -10.91 6.87 -4.46
CA ASP A 20 -10.01 7.88 -3.94
C ASP A 20 -10.56 8.36 -2.59
N LEU A 21 -9.79 8.10 -1.55
CA LEU A 21 -10.03 8.56 -0.19
C LEU A 21 -8.84 9.37 0.32
N SER A 22 -8.01 9.90 -0.58
CA SER A 22 -6.88 10.74 -0.22
C SER A 22 -7.31 11.97 0.58
N GLU A 23 -6.52 12.37 1.58
CA GLU A 23 -6.75 13.58 2.38
C GLU A 23 -8.12 13.66 3.08
N THR A 24 -8.77 12.52 3.36
CA THR A 24 -10.11 12.51 3.98
C THR A 24 -10.09 12.47 5.51
N HIS A 25 -8.90 12.60 6.12
CA HIS A 25 -8.66 12.51 7.56
C HIS A 25 -9.24 11.22 8.17
N LEU A 26 -9.11 10.11 7.45
CA LEU A 26 -9.51 8.81 7.95
C LEU A 26 -8.63 8.37 9.12
N GLN A 27 -9.28 7.85 10.15
CA GLN A 27 -8.63 7.40 11.37
C GLN A 27 -9.10 6.00 11.73
N GLY A 28 -8.21 5.19 12.32
CA GLY A 28 -8.54 3.83 12.75
C GLY A 28 -8.31 2.80 11.65
N LYS A 29 -9.07 1.70 11.67
CA LYS A 29 -8.83 0.55 10.80
C LYS A 29 -9.74 0.56 9.57
N LEU A 30 -9.14 0.54 8.38
CA LEU A 30 -9.86 0.33 7.12
C LEU A 30 -10.53 -1.06 7.11
N PRO A 31 -11.81 -1.16 6.78
CA PRO A 31 -12.49 -2.42 6.59
C PRO A 31 -11.83 -3.27 5.48
N GLU A 32 -11.62 -4.56 5.74
CA GLU A 32 -10.96 -5.49 4.81
C GLU A 32 -11.71 -5.63 3.47
N ASN A 33 -13.02 -5.37 3.45
CA ASN A 33 -13.84 -5.42 2.25
C ASN A 33 -13.40 -4.39 1.19
N VAL A 34 -12.80 -3.26 1.58
CA VAL A 34 -12.34 -2.22 0.64
C VAL A 34 -11.20 -2.76 -0.23
N LEU A 35 -10.25 -3.48 0.38
CA LEU A 35 -9.10 -4.08 -0.32
C LEU A 35 -9.47 -5.33 -1.14
N THR A 36 -10.66 -5.88 -0.90
CA THR A 36 -11.19 -7.08 -1.57
C THR A 36 -12.37 -6.78 -2.49
N LEU A 37 -12.59 -5.50 -2.85
CA LEU A 37 -13.60 -5.16 -3.85
C LEU A 37 -13.26 -5.83 -5.20
N PRO A 38 -14.20 -6.58 -5.80
CA PRO A 38 -13.89 -7.53 -6.88
C PRO A 38 -13.58 -6.88 -8.23
N ASN A 39 -13.85 -5.58 -8.38
CA ASN A 39 -13.60 -4.82 -9.61
C ASN A 39 -12.67 -3.63 -9.40
N LEU A 40 -12.16 -3.41 -8.18
CA LEU A 40 -11.41 -2.22 -7.82
C LEU A 40 -9.99 -2.27 -8.42
N GLN A 41 -9.72 -1.37 -9.37
CA GLN A 41 -8.45 -1.29 -10.09
C GLN A 41 -7.53 -0.19 -9.56
N GLN A 42 -8.09 0.85 -8.94
CA GLN A 42 -7.34 1.97 -8.39
C GLN A 42 -7.81 2.26 -6.97
N LEU A 43 -6.87 2.38 -6.05
CA LEU A 43 -7.13 2.74 -4.66
C LEU A 43 -6.10 3.77 -4.20
N ASP A 44 -6.59 4.94 -3.81
CA ASP A 44 -5.80 5.98 -3.16
C ASP A 44 -6.28 6.18 -1.72
N LEU A 45 -5.38 5.94 -0.77
CA LEU A 45 -5.61 6.15 0.67
C LEU A 45 -4.61 7.17 1.24
N SER A 46 -3.92 7.91 0.37
CA SER A 46 -2.80 8.77 0.78
C SER A 46 -3.23 9.90 1.70
N HIS A 47 -2.26 10.44 2.44
CA HIS A 47 -2.47 11.54 3.39
C HIS A 47 -3.53 11.25 4.49
N ASN A 48 -3.67 9.97 4.87
CA ASN A 48 -4.45 9.53 6.02
C ASN A 48 -3.52 8.88 7.06
N TRP A 49 -2.77 9.72 7.77
CA TRP A 49 -1.69 9.31 8.70
C TRP A 49 -2.16 8.39 9.84
N ASP A 50 -3.40 8.57 10.32
CA ASP A 50 -4.03 7.75 11.37
C ASP A 50 -4.73 6.49 10.86
N LEU A 51 -4.72 6.26 9.54
CA LEU A 51 -5.35 5.10 8.92
C LEU A 51 -4.42 3.90 9.01
N THR A 52 -4.96 2.81 9.55
CA THR A 52 -4.35 1.48 9.52
C THR A 52 -5.20 0.58 8.63
N ALA A 53 -4.61 -0.48 8.06
CA ALA A 53 -5.36 -1.47 7.30
C ALA A 53 -4.76 -2.86 7.52
N SER A 54 -5.57 -3.89 7.29
CA SER A 54 -5.09 -5.27 7.26
C SER A 54 -5.31 -5.83 5.87
N PHE A 55 -4.24 -6.33 5.26
CA PHE A 55 -4.35 -7.02 3.98
C PHE A 55 -5.01 -8.39 4.17
N PRO A 56 -5.83 -8.85 3.20
CA PRO A 56 -6.56 -10.10 3.32
C PRO A 56 -5.62 -11.29 3.50
N GLN A 57 -5.93 -12.20 4.44
CA GLN A 57 -5.02 -13.31 4.80
C GLN A 57 -4.98 -14.44 3.77
N TYR A 58 -6.03 -14.58 2.96
CA TYR A 58 -6.14 -15.63 1.96
C TYR A 58 -5.48 -15.23 0.64
N ASN A 59 -5.17 -16.22 -0.22
CA ASN A 59 -4.73 -16.00 -1.60
C ASN A 59 -5.85 -15.38 -2.44
N TRP A 60 -6.09 -14.10 -2.22
CA TRP A 60 -6.96 -13.26 -3.00
C TRP A 60 -6.18 -12.75 -4.21
N SER A 61 -6.79 -12.74 -5.39
CA SER A 61 -6.19 -12.15 -6.60
C SER A 61 -6.93 -10.87 -6.93
N SER A 62 -6.55 -9.80 -6.23
CA SER A 62 -7.19 -8.48 -6.43
C SER A 62 -6.95 -7.98 -7.85
N PRO A 63 -7.93 -7.36 -8.53
CA PRO A 63 -7.74 -6.73 -9.83
C PRO A 63 -7.00 -5.37 -9.75
N LEU A 64 -6.56 -4.98 -8.55
CA LEU A 64 -5.88 -3.71 -8.30
C LEU A 64 -4.62 -3.57 -9.15
N LYS A 65 -4.51 -2.42 -9.82
CA LYS A 65 -3.38 -2.02 -10.66
C LYS A 65 -2.62 -0.83 -10.09
N VAL A 66 -3.33 0.07 -9.41
CA VAL A 66 -2.77 1.28 -8.80
C VAL A 66 -3.11 1.29 -7.32
N LEU A 67 -2.08 1.41 -6.49
CA LEU A 67 -2.21 1.51 -5.04
C LEU A 67 -1.33 2.64 -4.52
N ASN A 68 -1.96 3.63 -3.90
CA ASN A 68 -1.28 4.73 -3.22
C ASN A 68 -1.58 4.68 -1.72
N LEU A 69 -0.54 4.46 -0.93
CA LEU A 69 -0.57 4.42 0.55
C LEU A 69 0.36 5.48 1.15
N SER A 70 0.80 6.45 0.34
CA SER A 70 1.74 7.48 0.76
C SER A 70 1.19 8.29 1.93
N GLU A 71 2.02 8.62 2.91
CA GLU A 71 1.60 9.39 4.10
C GLU A 71 0.40 8.75 4.86
N SER A 72 0.37 7.41 4.93
CA SER A 72 -0.60 6.65 5.74
C SER A 72 0.08 5.80 6.81
N GLY A 73 -0.69 5.41 7.83
CA GLY A 73 -0.28 4.48 8.89
C GLY A 73 -0.44 3.00 8.51
N VAL A 74 -0.66 2.69 7.22
CA VAL A 74 -0.88 1.32 6.76
C VAL A 74 0.45 0.54 6.77
N VAL A 75 0.50 -0.52 7.58
CA VAL A 75 1.65 -1.43 7.61
C VAL A 75 1.65 -2.30 6.35
N ILE A 76 2.72 -2.22 5.58
CA ILE A 76 2.87 -2.93 4.31
C ILE A 76 3.06 -4.43 4.55
N ASP A 77 2.26 -5.25 3.88
CA ASP A 77 2.41 -6.70 3.88
C ASP A 77 3.65 -7.09 3.06
N PRO A 78 4.62 -7.83 3.62
CA PRO A 78 5.80 -8.32 2.87
C PRO A 78 5.43 -9.15 1.63
N ASN A 79 4.22 -9.71 1.59
CA ASN A 79 3.68 -10.50 0.49
C ASN A 79 2.71 -9.69 -0.40
N LEU A 80 2.72 -8.35 -0.36
CA LEU A 80 1.82 -7.51 -1.14
C LEU A 80 1.72 -7.96 -2.61
N CYS A 81 2.85 -8.15 -3.28
CA CYS A 81 2.84 -8.51 -4.70
C CYS A 81 2.37 -9.93 -5.01
N THR A 82 2.36 -10.85 -4.04
CA THR A 82 1.75 -12.17 -4.26
C THR A 82 0.22 -12.10 -4.18
N LYS A 83 -0.32 -11.18 -3.39
CA LYS A 83 -1.76 -10.90 -3.22
C LYS A 83 -2.33 -10.01 -4.33
N PHE A 84 -1.53 -9.07 -4.82
CA PHE A 84 -1.96 -8.10 -5.83
C PHE A 84 -1.14 -8.26 -7.12
N LYS A 85 -1.34 -9.40 -7.79
CA LYS A 85 -0.55 -9.83 -8.98
C LYS A 85 -0.62 -8.89 -10.17
N TYR A 86 -1.61 -8.01 -10.23
CA TYR A 86 -1.82 -7.07 -11.31
C TYR A 86 -1.34 -5.65 -10.98
N LEU A 87 -0.70 -5.42 -9.82
CA LEU A 87 -0.15 -4.11 -9.48
C LEU A 87 0.90 -3.67 -10.49
N GLN A 88 0.70 -2.46 -10.99
CA GLN A 88 1.56 -1.77 -11.95
C GLN A 88 2.17 -0.51 -11.35
N VAL A 89 1.43 0.16 -10.48
CA VAL A 89 1.84 1.41 -9.83
C VAL A 89 1.66 1.27 -8.33
N ILE A 90 2.74 1.48 -7.58
CA ILE A 90 2.72 1.46 -6.12
C ILE A 90 3.41 2.73 -5.62
N SER A 91 2.72 3.48 -4.76
CA SER A 91 3.29 4.62 -4.05
C SER A 91 3.18 4.41 -2.55
N LEU A 92 4.32 4.30 -1.88
CA LEU A 92 4.44 4.09 -0.43
C LEU A 92 5.26 5.23 0.21
N SER A 93 5.28 6.42 -0.39
CA SER A 93 6.14 7.51 0.06
C SER A 93 5.75 7.96 1.47
N GLN A 94 6.74 8.12 2.35
CA GLN A 94 6.51 8.61 3.73
C GLN A 94 5.44 7.80 4.51
N SER A 95 5.29 6.51 4.22
CA SER A 95 4.36 5.63 4.93
C SER A 95 4.96 5.17 6.26
N ASN A 96 4.16 5.19 7.34
CA ASN A 96 4.55 4.68 8.66
C ASN A 96 5.81 5.35 9.27
N PHE A 97 5.90 6.68 9.21
CA PHE A 97 7.06 7.49 9.66
C PHE A 97 7.56 7.19 11.09
N ASN A 98 6.72 6.62 11.96
CA ASN A 98 7.07 6.27 13.34
C ASN A 98 7.65 4.86 13.51
N SER A 99 7.89 4.12 12.42
CA SER A 99 8.41 2.75 12.50
C SER A 99 9.33 2.43 11.33
N VAL A 100 10.45 1.78 11.65
CA VAL A 100 11.33 1.20 10.64
C VAL A 100 10.55 0.13 9.88
N GLN A 101 10.41 0.30 8.58
CA GLN A 101 9.86 -0.74 7.72
C GLN A 101 11.00 -1.65 7.27
N VAL A 102 10.93 -2.93 7.62
CA VAL A 102 11.82 -3.95 7.06
C VAL A 102 11.12 -4.52 5.84
N LEU A 103 11.40 -3.96 4.67
CA LEU A 103 11.02 -4.61 3.42
C LEU A 103 11.93 -5.81 3.22
N SER A 104 11.33 -6.98 2.97
CA SER A 104 12.12 -8.16 2.59
C SER A 104 12.95 -7.83 1.35
N PRO A 105 14.20 -8.29 1.23
CA PRO A 105 14.97 -8.15 0.00
C PRO A 105 14.26 -8.70 -1.22
N THR A 106 13.39 -9.68 -1.01
CA THR A 106 12.58 -10.35 -2.02
C THR A 106 11.19 -9.73 -2.21
N PHE A 107 10.89 -8.60 -1.56
CA PHE A 107 9.59 -7.92 -1.64
C PHE A 107 9.18 -7.69 -3.10
N LEU A 108 10.14 -7.27 -3.93
CA LEU A 108 9.92 -7.01 -5.35
C LEU A 108 10.02 -8.23 -6.25
N ASP A 109 10.58 -9.35 -5.79
CA ASP A 109 10.76 -10.56 -6.62
C ASP A 109 9.43 -11.09 -7.17
N ASN A 110 8.36 -10.90 -6.40
CA ASN A 110 7.01 -11.33 -6.78
C ASN A 110 6.22 -10.25 -7.55
N CYS A 111 6.74 -9.03 -7.66
CA CYS A 111 6.08 -7.89 -8.29
C CYS A 111 6.31 -7.82 -9.81
N THR A 112 5.96 -8.88 -10.52
CA THR A 112 6.32 -9.05 -11.95
C THR A 112 5.73 -8.04 -12.93
N GLN A 113 4.71 -7.26 -12.52
CA GLN A 113 3.98 -6.31 -13.38
C GLN A 113 4.23 -4.84 -13.02
N ILE A 114 5.09 -4.55 -12.02
CA ILE A 114 5.35 -3.16 -11.60
C ILE A 114 6.05 -2.39 -12.73
N THR A 115 5.51 -1.21 -13.00
CA THR A 115 6.02 -0.22 -13.96
C THR A 115 6.43 1.09 -13.29
N SER A 116 5.87 1.38 -12.10
CA SER A 116 6.20 2.55 -11.30
C SER A 116 6.17 2.19 -9.81
N LEU A 117 7.21 2.58 -9.09
CA LEU A 117 7.35 2.33 -7.67
C LEU A 117 7.95 3.58 -7.00
N ASP A 118 7.19 4.15 -6.06
CA ASP A 118 7.64 5.25 -5.22
C ASP A 118 7.83 4.77 -3.78
N LEU A 119 9.08 4.81 -3.34
CA LEU A 119 9.54 4.46 -2.00
C LEU A 119 10.21 5.65 -1.30
N SER A 120 10.11 6.85 -1.86
CA SER A 120 10.75 8.07 -1.35
C SER A 120 10.37 8.36 0.11
N ARG A 121 11.22 9.11 0.81
CA ARG A 121 10.93 9.63 2.17
C ARG A 121 10.55 8.56 3.22
N ASN A 122 10.99 7.33 3.03
CA ASN A 122 10.84 6.25 4.01
C ASN A 122 12.15 5.95 4.73
N HIS A 123 12.03 5.39 5.94
CA HIS A 123 13.16 4.83 6.69
C HIS A 123 13.15 3.30 6.56
N PHE A 124 13.72 2.78 5.48
CA PHE A 124 13.93 1.34 5.29
C PHE A 124 15.27 0.91 5.88
N GLU A 125 15.29 -0.23 6.58
CA GLU A 125 16.51 -0.95 6.92
C GLU A 125 16.58 -2.25 6.10
N GLY A 126 17.75 -2.54 5.51
CA GLY A 126 18.00 -3.78 4.78
C GLY A 126 18.48 -3.58 3.33
N TYR A 127 18.35 -4.62 2.52
CA TYR A 127 18.72 -4.63 1.09
C TYR A 127 17.46 -4.89 0.29
N ILE A 128 17.18 -4.15 -0.79
CA ILE A 128 16.20 -4.60 -1.79
C ILE A 128 16.99 -5.28 -2.90
N ALA A 129 16.76 -6.57 -3.10
CA ALA A 129 17.27 -7.26 -4.27
C ALA A 129 16.36 -6.88 -5.44
N CYS A 130 16.83 -5.98 -6.30
CA CYS A 130 16.26 -5.89 -7.63
C CYS A 130 16.95 -6.98 -8.47
N GLY A 131 16.24 -7.67 -9.36
CA GLY A 131 16.80 -8.71 -10.25
C GLY A 131 17.97 -8.29 -11.14
N PHE A 132 18.51 -7.08 -10.99
CA PHE A 132 19.71 -6.58 -11.65
C PHE A 132 20.82 -6.05 -10.71
N SER A 133 20.59 -5.93 -9.39
CA SER A 133 21.63 -5.72 -8.37
C SER A 133 20.99 -5.69 -6.97
N SER A 134 21.66 -6.29 -5.97
CA SER A 134 21.32 -6.04 -4.57
C SER A 134 21.68 -4.60 -4.23
N ILE A 135 20.68 -3.73 -4.06
CA ILE A 135 20.93 -2.36 -3.60
C ILE A 135 20.80 -2.40 -2.07
N ALA A 136 21.92 -2.15 -1.39
CA ALA A 136 21.95 -1.89 0.04
C ALA A 136 21.33 -0.52 0.31
N PHE A 137 20.33 -0.45 1.18
CA PHE A 137 19.80 0.82 1.67
C PHE A 137 20.38 1.03 3.06
N ASP A 138 21.54 1.67 3.16
CA ASP A 138 21.89 2.39 4.39
C ASP A 138 21.06 3.68 4.37
N ILE A 139 20.21 3.87 5.39
CA ILE A 139 19.34 5.04 5.65
C ILE A 139 19.19 5.96 4.41
N LEU A 140 18.38 5.53 3.46
CA LEU A 140 18.27 6.23 2.18
C LEU A 140 17.19 7.31 2.28
N GLU A 141 17.58 8.55 2.56
CA GLU A 141 16.79 9.72 2.14
C GLU A 141 16.82 9.77 0.60
N VAL A 142 15.91 9.04 -0.05
CA VAL A 142 15.63 9.28 -1.47
C VAL A 142 14.69 10.47 -1.55
N ILE A 143 15.27 11.57 -2.00
CA ILE A 143 14.73 12.94 -2.14
C ILE A 143 13.33 12.94 -2.78
#